data_AF-A0A076PUQ4-F1
#
_entry.id   AF-A0A076PUQ4-F1
#
_cell.length_a   1.000
_cell.length_b   1.000
_cell.length_c   1.000
_cell.angle_alpha   90.00
_cell.angle_beta   90.00
_cell.angle_gamma   90.00
#
_symmetry.space_group_name_H-M   'P 1'
#
loop_
_entity.id
_entity.type
_entity.pdbx_description
1 polymer ?
#
loop_
_entity_poly.entity_id
_entity_poly.type
_entity_poly.pdbx_seq_one_letter_code
_entity_poly.pdbx_strand_id
1 'polypeptide(L)'
;MSAQMFTPEFKEEAVKQVAEKGLSVAKVAVRLGVPTHTLHKWVRPLSPATSEQQSKELLEAKSEILRLRSQMRRIKEERDI
;
A
#
# COMPACT_ATOMS: atom_id res chain seq x y z
N MET A 1 5.23 -16.91 4.03
CA MET A 1 5.49 -16.79 2.59
C MET A 1 6.64 -15.82 2.39
N SER A 2 7.72 -16.27 1.74
CA SER A 2 8.90 -15.46 1.45
C SER A 2 8.53 -14.29 0.54
N ALA A 3 8.75 -13.06 1.01
CA ALA A 3 8.62 -11.88 0.16
C ALA A 3 9.70 -11.96 -0.92
N GLN A 4 9.32 -12.42 -2.12
CA GLN A 4 10.21 -12.45 -3.27
C GLN A 4 10.64 -11.00 -3.54
N MET A 5 11.91 -10.70 -3.28
CA MET A 5 12.44 -9.35 -3.39
C MET A 5 12.70 -9.06 -4.86
N PHE A 6 11.74 -8.41 -5.52
CA PHE A 6 11.92 -7.89 -6.87
C PHE A 6 12.87 -6.69 -6.83
N THR A 7 13.86 -6.67 -7.73
CA THR A 7 14.82 -5.57 -7.86
C THR A 7 14.11 -4.27 -8.27
N PRO A 8 14.62 -3.10 -7.87
CA PRO A 8 13.99 -1.83 -8.21
C PRO A 8 13.85 -1.62 -9.73
N GLU A 9 14.84 -2.03 -10.52
CA GLU A 9 14.84 -1.92 -11.98
C GLU A 9 13.70 -2.73 -12.59
N PHE A 10 13.43 -3.92 -12.04
CA PHE A 10 12.33 -4.77 -12.51
C PHE A 10 10.96 -4.15 -12.22
N LYS A 11 10.81 -3.47 -11.08
CA LYS A 11 9.57 -2.75 -10.75
C LYS A 11 9.35 -1.58 -11.68
N GLU A 12 10.40 -0.81 -11.97
CA GLU A 12 10.34 0.32 -12.89
C GLU A 12 9.96 -0.11 -14.30
N GLU A 13 10.55 -1.19 -14.81
CA GLU A 13 10.20 -1.69 -16.14
C GLU A 13 8.75 -2.18 -16.20
N ALA A 14 8.29 -2.91 -15.19
CA ALA A 14 6.92 -3.40 -15.11
C ALA A 14 5.89 -2.26 -15.07
N VAL A 15 6.20 -1.22 -14.31
CA VAL A 15 5.42 0.02 -14.24
C VAL A 15 5.43 0.76 -15.57
N LYS A 16 6.60 0.91 -16.20
CA LYS A 16 6.78 1.60 -17.48
C LYS A 16 5.94 0.95 -18.59
N GLN A 17 5.85 -0.38 -18.60
CA GLN A 17 4.98 -1.11 -19.54
C GLN A 17 3.49 -0.82 -19.34
N VAL A 18 3.04 -0.57 -18.10
CA VAL A 18 1.65 -0.21 -17.83
C VAL A 18 1.39 1.27 -18.15
N ALA A 19 2.29 2.17 -17.72
CA ALA A 19 2.13 3.61 -17.86
C ALA A 19 2.37 4.12 -19.29
N GLU A 20 3.44 3.67 -19.97
CA GLU A 20 3.80 4.18 -21.29
C GLU A 20 3.11 3.43 -22.43
N LYS A 21 2.97 2.11 -22.32
CA LYS A 21 2.37 1.28 -23.38
C LYS A 21 0.86 1.12 -23.22
N GLY A 22 0.26 1.67 -22.15
CA GLY A 22 -1.17 1.55 -21.86
C GLY A 22 -1.65 0.11 -21.70
N LEU A 23 -0.75 -0.83 -21.40
CA LEU A 23 -1.10 -2.23 -21.27
C LEU A 23 -1.83 -2.48 -19.94
N SER A 24 -2.86 -3.33 -20.00
CA SER A 24 -3.56 -3.79 -18.80
C SER A 24 -2.58 -4.43 -17.81
N VAL A 25 -2.73 -4.07 -16.53
CA VAL A 25 -1.98 -4.64 -15.40
C VAL A 25 -2.04 -6.18 -15.41
N ALA A 26 -3.20 -6.76 -15.77
CA ALA A 26 -3.34 -8.21 -15.87
C ALA A 26 -2.44 -8.82 -16.95
N LYS A 27 -2.34 -8.17 -18.11
CA LYS A 27 -1.52 -8.64 -19.24
C LYS A 27 -0.03 -8.53 -18.93
N VAL A 28 0.39 -7.45 -18.29
CA VAL A 28 1.79 -7.24 -17.88
C VAL A 28 2.18 -8.21 -16.76
N ALA A 29 1.29 -8.46 -15.80
CA ALA A 29 1.53 -9.41 -14.71
C ALA A 29 1.74 -10.84 -15.22
N VAL A 30 0.88 -11.32 -16.13
CA VAL A 30 1.02 -12.64 -16.77
C VAL A 30 2.33 -12.73 -17.55
N ARG A 31 2.70 -11.69 -18.29
CA ARG A 31 3.93 -11.66 -19.10
C ARG A 31 5.19 -11.71 -18.24
N LEU A 32 5.20 -10.99 -17.13
CA LEU A 32 6.34 -10.88 -16.22
C LEU A 32 6.37 -11.98 -15.16
N GLY A 33 5.37 -12.87 -15.14
CA GLY A 33 5.25 -13.95 -14.15
C GLY A 33 5.07 -13.44 -12.72
N VAL A 34 4.55 -12.22 -12.55
CA VAL A 34 4.30 -11.63 -11.23
C VAL A 34 2.82 -11.67 -10.87
N PRO A 35 2.49 -11.78 -9.57
CA PRO A 35 1.10 -11.64 -9.13
C PRO A 35 0.55 -10.27 -9.53
N THR A 36 -0.66 -10.25 -10.11
CA THR A 36 -1.38 -9.04 -10.51
C THR A 36 -1.50 -8.02 -9.37
N HIS A 37 -1.78 -8.50 -8.15
CA HIS A 37 -1.85 -7.67 -6.95
C HIS A 37 -0.53 -6.95 -6.62
N THR A 38 0.61 -7.59 -6.87
CA THR A 38 1.94 -6.98 -6.68
C THR A 38 2.17 -5.85 -7.69
N LEU A 39 1.78 -6.06 -8.96
CA LEU A 39 1.92 -5.05 -9.99
C LEU A 39 0.97 -3.86 -9.76
N HIS A 40 -0.27 -4.12 -9.29
CA HIS A 40 -1.16 -3.06 -8.83
C HIS A 40 -0.53 -2.20 -7.72
N LYS A 41 0.18 -2.81 -6.77
CA LYS A 41 0.89 -2.07 -5.71
C LYS A 41 2.01 -1.18 -6.24
N TRP A 42 2.65 -1.52 -7.35
CA TRP A 42 3.72 -0.69 -7.95
C TRP A 42 3.17 0.44 -8.82
N VAL A 43 2.03 0.23 -9.48
CA VAL A 43 1.38 1.24 -10.33
C VAL A 43 0.57 2.25 -9.50
N ARG A 44 -0.02 1.82 -8.38
CA ARG A 44 -0.90 2.65 -7.53
C ARG A 44 -0.26 3.95 -7.00
N PRO A 45 1.00 3.98 -6.55
CA PRO A 45 1.67 5.21 -6.07
C PRO A 45 1.90 6.25 -7.17
N LEU A 46 1.92 5.83 -8.44
CA LEU A 46 2.17 6.70 -9.58
C LEU A 46 0.89 7.33 -10.14
N SER A 47 -0.28 6.88 -9.68
CA SER A 47 -1.53 7.55 -9.93
C SER A 47 -1.70 8.69 -8.90
N PRO A 48 -1.72 9.97 -9.32
CA PRO A 48 -1.79 11.11 -8.42
C PRO A 48 -3.05 11.08 -7.52
N ALA A 49 -4.13 10.46 -8.00
CA ALA A 49 -5.39 10.33 -7.25
C ALA A 49 -5.31 9.39 -6.04
N THR A 50 -4.35 8.44 -6.02
CA THR A 50 -4.35 7.37 -5.01
C THR A 50 -3.31 7.59 -3.90
N SER A 51 -2.32 8.44 -4.14
CA SER A 51 -1.30 8.82 -3.16
C SER A 51 -1.86 9.73 -2.06
N GLU A 52 -2.71 10.70 -2.41
CA GLU A 52 -3.38 11.56 -1.44
C GLU A 52 -4.38 10.78 -0.58
N GLN A 53 -5.15 9.86 -1.19
CA GLN A 53 -6.16 9.08 -0.48
C GLN A 53 -5.50 8.15 0.56
N GLN A 54 -4.41 7.47 0.19
CA GLN A 54 -3.66 6.61 1.13
C GLN A 54 -2.99 7.41 2.25
N SER A 55 -2.50 8.62 1.95
CA SER A 55 -1.91 9.48 2.96
C SER A 55 -2.95 9.94 3.99
N LYS A 56 -4.18 10.25 3.53
CA LYS A 56 -5.32 10.59 4.40
C LYS A 56 -5.77 9.41 5.26
N GLU A 57 -5.97 8.23 4.66
CA GLU A 57 -6.34 7.00 5.38
C GLU A 57 -5.29 6.62 6.44
N LEU A 58 -4.01 6.76 6.12
CA LEU A 58 -2.92 6.45 7.05
C LEU A 58 -2.84 7.46 8.21
N LEU A 59 -3.15 8.73 7.95
CA LEU A 59 -3.23 9.76 8.98
C LEU A 59 -4.41 9.52 9.93
N GLU A 60 -5.57 9.18 9.37
CA GLU A 60 -6.78 8.87 10.11
C GLU A 60 -6.59 7.63 10.99
N ALA A 61 -6.04 6.55 10.44
CA ALA A 61 -5.71 5.34 11.20
C ALA A 61 -4.74 5.61 12.36
N LYS A 62 -3.72 6.47 12.16
CA LYS A 62 -2.80 6.88 13.24
C LYS A 62 -3.51 7.66 14.34
N SER A 63 -4.43 8.55 13.97
CA SER A 63 -5.19 9.35 14.94
C SER A 63 -6.09 8.46 15.82
N GLU A 64 -6.73 7.45 15.22
CA GLU A 64 -7.60 6.53 15.96
C GLU A 64 -6.78 5.61 16.88
N ILE A 65 -5.59 5.17 16.49
CA ILE A 65 -4.67 4.43 17.38
C ILE A 65 -4.32 5.25 18.62
N LEU A 66 -4.04 6.55 18.46
CA LEU A 66 -3.72 7.42 19.61
C LEU A 66 -4.93 7.63 20.53
N ARG A 67 -6.13 7.79 19.96
CA ARG A 67 -7.39 7.91 20.71
C ARG A 67 -7.71 6.63 21.48
N LEU A 68 -7.62 5.48 20.83
CA LEU A 68 -7.83 4.19 21.48
C LEU A 68 -6.79 3.94 22.58
N ARG A 69 -5.53 4.31 22.36
CA ARG A 69 -4.48 4.23 23.40
C ARG A 69 -4.75 5.14 24.60
N SER A 70 -5.31 6.33 24.40
CA SER A 70 -5.65 7.22 25.53
C SER A 70 -6.88 6.73 26.29
N GLN A 71 -7.88 6.19 25.60
CA GLN A 71 -9.04 5.55 26.22
C GLN A 71 -8.65 4.32 27.04
N MET A 72 -7.74 3.48 26.52
CA MET A 72 -7.24 2.31 27.26
C MET A 72 -6.47 2.71 28.52
N ARG A 73 -5.72 3.82 28.52
CA ARG A 73 -5.06 4.32 29.73
C ARG A 73 -6.06 4.78 30.79
N ARG A 74 -7.09 5.53 30.40
CA ARG A 74 -8.16 5.95 31.32
C ARG A 74 -8.93 4.79 31.92
N ILE A 75 -9.34 3.83 31.10
CA ILE A 75 -10.07 2.64 31.57
C ILE A 75 -9.21 1.80 32.52
N LYS A 76 -7.89 1.77 32.29
CA LYS A 76 -6.95 1.09 33.20
C LYS A 76 -6.82 1.83 34.53
N GLU A 77 -6.71 3.15 34.51
CA GLU A 77 -6.69 3.98 35.73
C GLU A 77 -7.99 3.90 36.54
N GLU A 78 -9.16 3.81 35.88
CA GLU A 78 -10.46 3.63 36.54
C GLU A 78 -10.66 2.22 37.13
N ARG A 79 -9.89 1.22 36.69
CA ARG A 79 -9.95 -0.16 37.19
C ARG A 79 -8.95 -0.49 38.30
N ASP A 80 -7.94 0.36 38.49
CA ASP A 80 -6.91 0.22 39.52
C ASP A 80 -7.24 1.04 40.80
N ILE A 81 -8.48 1.56 40.91
CA ILE A 81 -9.10 2.19 42.11
C ILE A 81 -10.15 1.23 42.68
#